data_AF-A0A6P8M5T1-F1
#
_entry.id   AF-A0A6P8M5T1-F1
#
_cell.length_a   1.000
_cell.length_b   1.000
_cell.length_c   1.000
_cell.angle_alpha   90.00
_cell.angle_beta   90.00
_cell.angle_gamma   90.00
#
_symmetry.space_group_name_H-M   'P 1'
#
loop_
_entity.id
_entity.type
_entity.pdbx_description
1 polymer ?
#
loop_
_entity_poly.entity_id
_entity_poly.type
_entity_poly.pdbx_seq_one_letter_code
_entity_poly.pdbx_strand_id
1 'polypeptide(L)'
;MYYTIQITNYGQSINDVLSFSREIFWNFITTNTVFKNSVIATVCSQNEYSDSQETLDIYFVSNRLSLVHSKKNVNLINFLYQKAYLSFVIKDKLIFSDREKFTNIILNEIILLQQFNFHIKFMVHINQNMLYCNHITLDNHYRSCHVLAIALSNVIKHSSSIEFKENCFSMLNVENSHEVEAALMIKLIPLIHQNYSFSSINQSEEK
;
A
#
# COMPACT_ATOMS: atom_id res chain seq x y z
N MET A 1 12.60 -7.87 -7.77
CA MET A 1 11.18 -8.02 -7.38
C MET A 1 11.04 -7.34 -6.04
N TYR A 2 10.14 -6.38 -5.93
CA TYR A 2 10.07 -5.48 -4.79
C TYR A 2 8.71 -5.56 -4.13
N TYR A 3 8.70 -5.83 -2.83
CA TYR A 3 7.50 -5.74 -2.03
C TYR A 3 7.38 -4.33 -1.49
N THR A 4 6.19 -3.75 -1.65
CA THR A 4 5.87 -2.44 -1.10
C THR A 4 4.61 -2.55 -0.26
N ILE A 5 4.69 -2.15 1.00
CA ILE A 5 3.52 -2.01 1.87
C ILE A 5 3.29 -0.51 2.06
N GLN A 6 2.19 0.00 1.54
CA GLN A 6 1.77 1.38 1.75
C GLN A 6 0.77 1.43 2.89
N ILE A 7 0.96 2.39 3.80
CA ILE A 7 0.08 2.64 4.93
C ILE A 7 -0.37 4.10 4.83
N THR A 8 -1.68 4.35 4.85
CA THR A 8 -2.24 5.71 4.90
C THR A 8 -3.07 5.86 6.16
N ASN A 9 -2.73 6.83 7.00
CA ASN A 9 -3.52 7.13 8.19
C ASN A 9 -4.68 8.08 7.85
N TYR A 10 -5.93 7.68 8.10
CA TYR A 10 -7.12 8.53 7.94
C TYR A 10 -7.71 9.01 9.27
N GLY A 11 -7.04 8.73 10.40
CA GLY A 11 -7.54 9.10 11.73
C GLY A 11 -6.42 9.25 12.76
N GLN A 12 -6.74 9.02 14.02
CA GLN A 12 -5.73 8.97 15.07
C GLN A 12 -5.08 7.58 15.07
N SER A 13 -3.77 7.52 14.88
CA SER A 13 -3.01 6.29 15.09
C SER A 13 -2.33 6.36 16.46
N ILE A 14 -2.32 5.23 17.17
CA ILE A 14 -1.51 5.06 18.39
C ILE A 14 -0.14 4.46 18.09
N ASN A 15 0.07 3.97 16.86
CA ASN A 15 1.26 3.26 16.46
C ASN A 15 2.22 4.20 15.71
N ASP A 16 3.48 4.21 16.14
CA ASP A 16 4.55 4.83 15.37
C ASP A 16 5.06 3.88 14.27
N VAL A 17 5.97 4.40 13.43
CA VAL A 17 6.58 3.65 12.33
C VAL A 17 7.27 2.36 12.83
N LEU A 18 7.92 2.40 13.99
CA LEU A 18 8.66 1.27 14.53
C LEU A 18 7.70 0.19 15.08
N SER A 19 6.59 0.59 15.71
CA SER A 19 5.51 -0.30 16.12
C SER A 19 4.92 -1.04 14.92
N PHE A 20 4.57 -0.33 13.84
CA PHE A 20 4.12 -0.99 12.60
C PHE A 20 5.19 -1.93 12.02
N SER A 21 6.44 -1.49 11.99
CA SER A 21 7.55 -2.32 11.50
C SER A 21 7.68 -3.62 12.30
N ARG A 22 7.50 -3.54 13.63
CA ARG A 22 7.56 -4.70 14.49
C ARG A 22 6.38 -5.64 14.20
N GLU A 23 5.17 -5.13 14.16
CA GLU A 23 4.00 -5.98 13.94
C GLU A 23 4.03 -6.65 12.55
N ILE A 24 4.42 -5.93 11.50
CA ILE A 24 4.45 -6.47 10.14
C ILE A 24 5.63 -7.44 9.92
N PHE A 25 6.83 -7.09 10.40
CA PHE A 25 8.05 -7.79 9.99
C PHE A 25 8.61 -8.76 11.05
N TRP A 26 8.24 -8.66 12.32
CA TRP A 26 8.94 -9.36 13.41
C TRP A 26 8.96 -10.88 13.26
N ASN A 27 7.80 -11.50 13.02
CA ASN A 27 7.70 -12.94 12.87
C ASN A 27 8.54 -13.45 11.69
N PHE A 28 8.65 -12.66 10.63
CA PHE A 28 9.40 -13.01 9.45
C PHE A 28 10.92 -12.84 9.64
N ILE A 29 11.38 -11.68 10.12
CA ILE A 29 12.83 -11.40 10.27
C ILE A 29 13.49 -12.29 11.34
N THR A 30 12.74 -12.70 12.35
CA THR A 30 13.25 -13.55 13.44
C THR A 30 13.38 -15.01 13.01
N THR A 31 12.56 -15.45 12.06
CA THR A 31 12.57 -16.83 11.55
C THR A 31 13.49 -17.02 10.33
N ASN A 32 13.94 -15.94 9.71
CA ASN A 32 14.79 -15.98 8.51
C ASN A 32 16.17 -15.37 8.76
N THR A 33 17.22 -16.18 8.60
CA THR A 33 18.61 -15.79 8.88
C THR A 33 19.14 -14.70 7.95
N VAL A 34 18.57 -14.55 6.75
CA VAL A 34 18.99 -13.56 5.75
C VAL A 34 18.89 -12.13 6.28
N PHE A 35 17.92 -11.87 7.18
CA PHE A 35 17.71 -10.53 7.71
C PHE A 35 18.58 -10.19 8.93
N LYS A 36 19.30 -11.17 9.48
CA LYS A 36 20.11 -10.97 10.68
C LYS A 36 21.24 -9.98 10.40
N ASN A 37 21.27 -8.90 11.17
CA ASN A 37 22.25 -7.81 11.06
C ASN A 37 22.21 -7.11 9.68
N SER A 38 21.02 -6.81 9.17
CA SER A 38 20.83 -6.21 7.84
C SER A 38 19.71 -5.17 7.81
N VAL A 39 19.67 -4.38 6.73
CA VAL A 39 18.53 -3.51 6.40
C VAL A 39 17.43 -4.38 5.83
N ILE A 40 16.25 -4.34 6.46
CA ILE A 40 15.11 -5.16 6.05
C ILE A 40 14.17 -4.40 5.11
N ALA A 41 14.07 -3.08 5.29
CA ALA A 41 13.18 -2.24 4.50
C ALA A 41 13.62 -0.78 4.57
N THR A 42 13.28 -0.01 3.55
CA THR A 42 13.34 1.44 3.54
C THR A 42 11.93 1.98 3.72
N VAL A 43 11.72 2.81 4.73
CA VAL A 43 10.47 3.54 4.99
C VAL A 43 10.56 4.91 4.36
N CYS A 44 9.57 5.25 3.55
CA CYS A 44 9.36 6.61 3.10
C CYS A 44 8.08 7.19 3.69
N SER A 45 8.12 8.46 4.07
CA SER A 45 6.95 9.21 4.50
C SER A 45 6.72 10.41 3.60
N GLN A 46 5.45 10.72 3.39
CA GLN A 46 5.01 11.98 2.82
C GLN A 46 3.73 12.42 3.51
N ASN A 47 3.68 13.70 3.85
CA ASN A 47 2.46 14.33 4.35
C ASN A 47 1.62 14.81 3.17
N GLU A 48 0.30 14.67 3.23
CA GLU A 48 -0.59 15.24 2.21
C GLU A 48 -0.39 16.75 2.01
N TYR A 49 0.04 17.47 3.06
CA TYR A 49 0.23 18.92 3.04
C TYR A 49 1.66 19.37 2.73
N SER A 50 2.58 18.45 2.42
CA SER A 50 3.98 18.79 2.15
C SER A 50 4.57 17.98 1.00
N ASP A 51 5.35 18.65 0.16
CA ASP A 51 6.17 17.99 -0.87
C ASP A 51 7.45 17.37 -0.29
N SER A 52 7.74 17.61 1.00
CA SER A 52 8.90 17.01 1.66
C SER A 52 8.69 15.51 1.88
N GLN A 53 9.63 14.72 1.37
CA GLN A 53 9.70 13.28 1.64
C GLN A 53 10.79 12.98 2.67
N GLU A 54 10.49 12.11 3.62
CA GLU A 54 11.47 11.62 4.59
C GLU A 54 11.73 10.13 4.34
N THR A 55 12.99 9.71 4.48
CA THR A 55 13.41 8.33 4.23
C THR A 55 14.23 7.78 5.38
N LEU A 56 13.83 6.62 5.88
CA LEU A 56 14.49 5.87 6.97
C LEU A 56 14.77 4.45 6.51
N ASP A 57 15.82 3.84 7.01
CA ASP A 57 16.04 2.40 6.87
C ASP A 57 15.67 1.69 8.17
N ILE A 58 15.02 0.54 8.06
CA ILE A 58 14.77 -0.36 9.19
C ILE A 58 15.89 -1.39 9.22
N TYR A 59 16.63 -1.39 10.32
CA TYR A 59 17.75 -2.29 10.55
C TYR A 59 17.37 -3.34 11.61
N PHE A 60 17.64 -4.61 11.31
CA PHE A 60 17.46 -5.71 12.26
C PHE A 60 18.82 -6.23 12.74
N VAL A 61 19.18 -5.94 13.99
CA VAL A 61 20.47 -6.34 14.59
C VAL A 61 20.23 -6.86 15.99
N SER A 62 20.95 -7.93 16.36
CA SER A 62 20.92 -8.46 17.73
C SER A 62 19.50 -8.67 18.28
N ASN A 63 18.60 -9.19 17.43
CA ASN A 63 17.19 -9.42 17.75
C ASN A 63 16.44 -8.13 18.14
N ARG A 64 16.75 -7.01 17.49
CA ARG A 64 16.08 -5.71 17.68
C ARG A 64 15.89 -5.02 16.35
N LEU A 65 14.75 -4.37 16.20
CA LEU A 65 14.46 -3.45 15.11
C LEU A 65 14.86 -2.03 15.52
N SER A 66 15.57 -1.33 14.64
CA SER A 66 15.97 0.06 14.82
C SER A 66 15.70 0.84 13.54
N LEU A 67 15.25 2.08 13.68
CA LEU A 67 15.21 3.03 12.58
C LEU A 67 16.58 3.69 12.48
N VAL A 68 17.24 3.54 11.33
CA VAL A 68 18.52 4.16 11.03
C VAL A 68 18.28 5.18 9.92
N HIS A 69 18.70 6.41 10.14
CA HIS A 69 18.61 7.43 9.11
C HIS A 69 19.58 7.12 7.96
N SER A 70 19.09 7.15 6.72
CA SER A 70 20.01 7.14 5.57
C SER A 70 20.77 8.48 5.44
N LYS A 71 20.23 9.59 6.01
CA LYS A 71 20.84 10.93 6.05
C LYS A 71 20.58 11.69 7.37
N LYS A 72 21.59 12.47 7.79
CA LYS A 72 21.86 12.96 9.17
C LYS A 72 20.93 14.00 9.83
N ASN A 73 19.68 14.24 9.38
CA ASN A 73 18.82 15.24 10.03
C ASN A 73 17.42 14.70 10.36
N VAL A 74 17.02 14.94 11.61
CA VAL A 74 15.89 14.33 12.30
C VAL A 74 14.65 15.19 12.14
N ASN A 75 13.60 14.61 11.56
CA ASN A 75 12.28 14.68 12.16
C ASN A 75 11.82 13.23 12.37
N LEU A 76 11.31 12.93 13.56
CA LEU A 76 10.56 11.69 13.79
C LEU A 76 9.29 11.80 12.95
N ILE A 77 9.06 10.83 12.05
CA ILE A 77 7.84 10.81 11.24
C ILE A 77 6.64 10.78 12.20
N ASN A 78 5.95 11.92 12.33
CA ASN A 78 4.80 12.03 13.20
C ASN A 78 3.57 11.44 12.50
N PHE A 79 3.34 10.15 12.73
CA PHE A 79 2.23 9.41 12.13
C PHE A 79 0.93 9.49 12.94
N LEU A 80 0.92 10.21 14.07
CA LEU A 80 -0.16 10.13 15.07
C LEU A 80 -1.41 10.93 14.69
N TYR A 81 -1.26 12.11 14.06
CA TYR A 81 -2.33 13.11 13.97
C TYR A 81 -2.62 13.66 12.56
N GLN A 82 -1.94 13.18 11.53
CA GLN A 82 -2.06 13.73 10.18
C GLN A 82 -2.25 12.61 9.16
N LYS A 83 -2.90 12.96 8.03
CA LYS A 83 -2.95 12.08 6.87
C LYS A 83 -1.55 11.98 6.25
N ALA A 84 -0.82 10.99 6.76
CA ALA A 84 0.51 10.66 6.35
C ALA A 84 0.46 9.37 5.52
N TYR A 85 1.21 9.40 4.43
CA TYR A 85 1.49 8.25 3.59
C TYR A 85 2.83 7.68 4.02
N LEU A 86 2.83 6.44 4.48
CA LEU A 86 4.03 5.65 4.73
C LEU A 86 4.15 4.59 3.65
N SER A 87 5.37 4.31 3.22
CA SER A 87 5.66 3.19 2.33
C SER A 87 6.89 2.45 2.82
N PHE A 88 6.71 1.17 3.09
CA PHE A 88 7.77 0.23 3.43
C PHE A 88 8.16 -0.51 2.16
N VAL A 89 9.33 -0.18 1.62
CA VAL A 89 9.95 -0.90 0.50
C VAL A 89 10.88 -1.94 1.07
N ILE A 90 10.51 -3.20 0.96
CA ILE A 90 11.26 -4.30 1.55
C ILE A 90 12.54 -4.52 0.74
N LYS A 91 13.70 -4.42 1.41
CA LYS A 91 15.03 -4.60 0.83
C LYS A 91 15.34 -6.07 0.77
N ASP A 92 14.68 -6.76 -0.15
CA ASP A 92 14.66 -8.20 -0.15
C ASP A 92 15.48 -8.87 -1.27
N LYS A 93 16.18 -9.94 -0.89
CA LYS A 93 16.71 -10.97 -1.79
C LYS A 93 16.13 -12.34 -1.42
N LEU A 94 14.80 -12.47 -1.30
CA LEU A 94 14.17 -13.78 -1.09
C LEU A 94 14.51 -14.75 -2.20
N ILE A 95 14.94 -15.94 -1.77
CA ILE A 95 14.99 -17.12 -2.62
C ILE A 95 13.56 -17.43 -3.07
N PHE A 96 13.40 -17.89 -4.32
CA PHE A 96 12.09 -18.10 -4.94
C PHE A 96 11.14 -18.97 -4.10
N SER A 97 11.68 -19.99 -3.42
CA SER A 97 10.93 -20.93 -2.57
C SER A 97 10.23 -20.29 -1.37
N ASP A 98 10.74 -19.17 -0.86
CA ASP A 98 10.21 -18.53 0.35
C ASP A 98 9.18 -17.43 0.05
N ARG A 99 8.97 -17.09 -1.22
CA ARG A 99 8.15 -15.93 -1.64
C ARG A 99 6.68 -16.09 -1.32
N GLU A 100 6.10 -17.24 -1.61
CA GLU A 100 4.68 -17.50 -1.34
C GLU A 100 4.42 -17.51 0.17
N LYS A 101 5.28 -18.21 0.92
CA LYS A 101 5.24 -18.23 2.38
C LYS A 101 5.34 -16.82 2.96
N PHE A 102 6.26 -16.01 2.45
CA PHE A 102 6.42 -14.62 2.85
C PHE A 102 5.19 -13.77 2.55
N THR A 103 4.65 -13.88 1.34
CA THR A 103 3.43 -13.16 0.94
C THR A 103 2.28 -13.50 1.88
N ASN A 104 2.08 -14.77 2.20
CA ASN A 104 1.03 -15.22 3.12
C ASN A 104 1.25 -14.69 4.54
N ILE A 105 2.49 -14.67 5.04
CA ILE A 105 2.80 -14.10 6.35
C ILE A 105 2.47 -12.61 6.38
N ILE A 106 2.98 -11.82 5.42
CA ILE A 106 2.69 -10.37 5.36
C ILE A 106 1.20 -10.10 5.30
N LEU A 107 0.48 -10.79 4.40
CA LEU A 107 -0.96 -10.56 4.25
C LEU A 107 -1.71 -10.89 5.54
N ASN A 108 -1.35 -11.98 6.23
CA ASN A 108 -1.97 -12.33 7.51
C ASN A 108 -1.71 -11.26 8.58
N GLU A 109 -0.47 -10.79 8.73
CA GLU A 109 -0.15 -9.72 9.69
C GLU A 109 -0.90 -8.42 9.36
N ILE A 110 -0.95 -8.03 8.08
CA ILE A 110 -1.67 -6.83 7.63
C ILE A 110 -3.18 -6.94 7.89
N ILE A 111 -3.78 -8.11 7.63
CA ILE A 111 -5.19 -8.35 7.90
C ILE A 111 -5.48 -8.28 9.41
N LEU A 112 -4.62 -8.85 10.26
CA LEU A 112 -4.74 -8.74 11.70
C LEU A 112 -4.63 -7.27 12.15
N LEU A 113 -3.66 -6.54 11.62
CA LEU A 113 -3.46 -5.13 11.95
C LEU A 113 -4.64 -4.24 11.59
N GLN A 114 -5.28 -4.52 10.46
CA GLN A 114 -6.49 -3.83 10.05
C GLN A 114 -7.60 -3.94 11.10
N GLN A 115 -7.75 -5.11 11.74
CA GLN A 115 -8.82 -5.34 12.73
C GLN A 115 -8.68 -4.41 13.95
N PHE A 116 -7.44 -4.06 14.31
CA PHE A 116 -7.16 -3.17 15.44
C PHE A 116 -7.04 -1.69 15.03
N ASN A 117 -6.83 -1.41 13.73
CA ASN A 117 -6.56 -0.07 13.21
C ASN A 117 -7.52 0.29 12.07
N PHE A 118 -8.81 0.41 12.36
CA PHE A 118 -9.88 0.64 11.37
C PHE A 118 -9.82 2.00 10.64
N HIS A 119 -8.95 2.91 11.07
CA HIS A 119 -8.69 4.19 10.39
C HIS A 119 -7.48 4.14 9.45
N ILE A 120 -6.81 2.99 9.35
CA ILE A 120 -5.58 2.86 8.59
C ILE A 120 -5.82 2.04 7.34
N LYS A 121 -5.47 2.64 6.20
CA LYS A 121 -5.47 1.96 4.92
C LYS A 121 -4.13 1.28 4.70
N PHE A 122 -4.16 0.02 4.30
CA PHE A 122 -3.04 -0.80 3.90
C PHE A 122 -3.20 -1.16 2.43
N MET A 123 -2.14 -0.98 1.66
CA MET A 123 -2.02 -1.49 0.30
C MET A 123 -0.73 -2.29 0.17
N VAL A 124 -0.81 -3.51 -0.35
CA VAL A 124 0.35 -4.38 -0.53
C VAL A 124 0.56 -4.60 -2.02
N HIS A 125 1.77 -4.31 -2.49
CA HIS A 125 2.18 -4.45 -3.88
C HIS A 125 3.37 -5.39 -4.01
N ILE A 126 3.38 -6.11 -5.10
CA ILE A 126 4.55 -6.80 -5.65
C ILE A 126 4.87 -6.15 -6.99
N ASN A 127 6.03 -5.50 -7.09
CA ASN A 127 6.38 -4.67 -8.23
C ASN A 127 5.25 -3.65 -8.48
N GLN A 128 4.55 -3.76 -9.62
CA GLN A 128 3.42 -2.90 -10.00
C GLN A 128 2.05 -3.52 -9.68
N ASN A 129 2.01 -4.80 -9.29
CA ASN A 129 0.77 -5.53 -9.08
C ASN A 129 0.30 -5.37 -7.63
N MET A 130 -0.93 -4.87 -7.46
CA MET A 130 -1.59 -4.79 -6.15
C MET A 130 -2.09 -6.17 -5.74
N LEU A 131 -1.65 -6.67 -4.59
CA LEU A 131 -2.13 -7.92 -4.01
C LEU A 131 -3.29 -7.71 -3.05
N TYR A 132 -3.28 -6.60 -2.32
CA TYR A 132 -4.23 -6.34 -1.26
C TYR A 132 -4.45 -4.84 -1.09
N CYS A 133 -5.69 -4.46 -0.82
CA CYS A 133 -6.09 -3.11 -0.45
C CYS A 133 -7.33 -3.23 0.44
N ASN A 134 -7.26 -2.74 1.67
CA ASN A 134 -8.46 -2.63 2.50
C ASN A 134 -9.26 -1.38 2.14
N HIS A 135 -10.53 -1.40 2.53
CA HIS A 135 -11.44 -0.26 2.42
C HIS A 135 -11.50 0.53 3.73
N ILE A 136 -11.43 1.86 3.64
CA ILE A 136 -11.59 2.78 4.77
C ILE A 136 -12.69 3.79 4.44
N THR A 137 -13.70 3.90 5.30
CA THR A 137 -14.86 4.78 5.08
C THR A 137 -14.48 6.26 5.01
N LEU A 138 -13.43 6.67 5.71
CA LEU A 138 -12.90 8.04 5.71
C LEU A 138 -12.03 8.36 4.48
N ASP A 139 -11.83 7.39 3.57
CA ASP A 139 -11.03 7.59 2.37
C ASP A 139 -11.79 8.44 1.34
N ASN A 140 -11.47 9.73 1.30
CA ASN A 140 -12.03 10.67 0.32
C ASN A 140 -11.72 10.27 -1.13
N HIS A 141 -10.59 9.60 -1.39
CA HIS A 141 -10.28 9.10 -2.73
C HIS A 141 -11.22 7.97 -3.10
N TYR A 142 -11.47 7.03 -2.18
CA TYR A 142 -12.46 5.98 -2.38
C TYR A 142 -13.84 6.56 -2.66
N ARG A 143 -14.30 7.50 -1.83
CA ARG A 143 -15.61 8.15 -2.01
C ARG A 143 -15.71 8.84 -3.37
N SER A 144 -14.65 9.52 -3.80
CA SER A 144 -14.61 10.19 -5.10
C SER A 144 -14.62 9.19 -6.26
N CYS A 145 -13.85 8.10 -6.16
CA CYS A 145 -13.89 6.99 -7.13
C CYS A 145 -15.28 6.40 -7.23
N HIS A 146 -15.92 6.15 -6.08
CA HIS A 146 -17.25 5.54 -5.99
C HIS A 146 -18.31 6.41 -6.65
N VAL A 147 -18.30 7.72 -6.39
CA VAL A 147 -19.22 8.67 -7.06
C VAL A 147 -19.02 8.66 -8.58
N LEU A 148 -17.77 8.68 -9.05
CA LEU A 148 -17.46 8.62 -10.48
C LEU A 148 -17.90 7.28 -11.10
N ALA A 149 -17.62 6.17 -10.43
CA ALA A 149 -17.99 4.83 -10.87
C ALA A 149 -19.50 4.67 -11.00
N ILE A 150 -20.27 5.16 -10.01
CA ILE A 150 -21.74 5.19 -10.05
C ILE A 150 -22.22 6.04 -11.24
N ALA A 151 -21.68 7.24 -11.42
CA ALA A 151 -22.11 8.13 -12.50
C ALA A 151 -21.89 7.48 -13.88
N LEU A 152 -20.71 6.91 -14.13
CA LEU A 152 -20.39 6.21 -15.36
C LEU A 152 -21.23 4.94 -15.54
N SER A 153 -21.41 4.15 -14.48
CA SER A 153 -22.26 2.96 -14.49
C SER A 153 -23.70 3.31 -14.87
N ASN A 154 -24.24 4.40 -14.33
CA ASN A 154 -25.58 4.88 -14.69
C ASN A 154 -25.69 5.32 -16.15
N VAL A 155 -24.69 6.02 -16.68
CA VAL A 155 -24.64 6.39 -18.12
C VAL A 155 -24.68 5.13 -18.99
N ILE A 156 -23.89 4.12 -18.65
CA ILE A 156 -23.84 2.85 -19.39
C ILE A 156 -25.19 2.12 -19.26
N LYS A 157 -25.68 1.91 -18.03
CA LYS A 157 -26.90 1.16 -17.74
C LYS A 157 -28.14 1.77 -18.42
N HIS A 158 -28.27 3.09 -18.38
CA HIS A 158 -29.43 3.82 -18.89
C HIS A 158 -29.28 4.29 -20.35
N SER A 159 -28.17 4.00 -21.02
CA SER A 159 -28.04 4.27 -22.46
C SER A 159 -29.11 3.51 -23.27
N SER A 160 -29.63 4.13 -24.33
CA SER A 160 -30.51 3.47 -25.29
C SER A 160 -29.75 2.75 -26.42
N SER A 161 -28.46 3.05 -26.58
CA SER A 161 -27.60 2.40 -27.59
C SER A 161 -27.06 1.07 -27.05
N ILE A 162 -27.49 -0.03 -27.67
CA ILE A 162 -27.00 -1.38 -27.35
C ILE A 162 -25.51 -1.49 -27.69
N GLU A 163 -25.10 -1.00 -28.86
CA GLU A 163 -23.71 -0.98 -29.32
C GLU A 163 -22.80 -0.25 -28.32
N PHE A 164 -23.22 0.89 -27.78
CA PHE A 164 -22.47 1.60 -26.75
C PHE A 164 -22.29 0.74 -25.48
N LYS A 165 -23.35 0.06 -25.01
CA LYS A 165 -23.27 -0.81 -23.83
C LYS A 165 -22.31 -1.97 -24.05
N GLU A 166 -22.42 -2.65 -25.17
CA GLU A 166 -21.57 -3.79 -25.53
C GLU A 166 -20.10 -3.36 -25.63
N ASN A 167 -19.82 -2.21 -26.25
CA ASN A 167 -18.48 -1.64 -26.31
C ASN A 167 -17.93 -1.33 -24.91
N CYS A 168 -18.75 -0.74 -24.02
CA CYS A 168 -18.34 -0.48 -22.63
C CYS A 168 -18.10 -1.76 -21.83
N PHE A 169 -18.97 -2.77 -21.97
CA PHE A 169 -18.81 -4.06 -21.30
C PHE A 169 -17.54 -4.76 -21.75
N SER A 170 -17.28 -4.78 -23.06
CA SER A 170 -16.04 -5.31 -23.64
C SER A 170 -14.80 -4.57 -23.12
N MET A 171 -14.81 -3.23 -23.12
CA MET A 171 -13.69 -2.41 -22.63
C MET A 171 -13.41 -2.64 -21.13
N LEU A 172 -14.45 -2.83 -20.33
CA LEU A 172 -14.33 -3.10 -18.90
C LEU A 172 -14.09 -4.58 -18.58
N ASN A 173 -14.20 -5.46 -19.58
CA ASN A 173 -14.13 -6.91 -19.45
C ASN A 173 -15.16 -7.45 -18.44
N VAL A 174 -16.42 -7.05 -18.61
CA VAL A 174 -17.57 -7.48 -17.82
C VAL A 174 -18.67 -8.02 -18.73
N GLU A 175 -19.54 -8.87 -18.20
CA GLU A 175 -20.60 -9.50 -19.01
C GLU A 175 -21.89 -8.68 -19.04
N ASN A 176 -22.14 -7.87 -18.01
CA ASN A 176 -23.41 -7.17 -17.85
C ASN A 176 -23.27 -5.89 -17.01
N SER A 177 -24.36 -5.10 -16.98
CA SER A 177 -24.39 -3.79 -16.30
C SER A 177 -24.22 -3.84 -14.78
N HIS A 178 -24.43 -5.00 -14.13
CA HIS A 178 -24.31 -5.11 -12.66
C HIS A 178 -22.85 -5.10 -12.19
N GLU A 179 -21.92 -5.46 -13.07
CA GLU A 179 -20.49 -5.57 -12.77
C GLU A 179 -19.71 -4.29 -13.11
N VAL A 180 -20.31 -3.39 -13.87
CA VAL A 180 -19.66 -2.17 -14.40
C VAL A 180 -19.08 -1.30 -13.29
N GLU A 181 -19.86 -1.04 -12.24
CA GLU A 181 -19.41 -0.21 -11.12
C GLU A 181 -18.19 -0.82 -10.41
N ALA A 182 -18.25 -2.13 -10.13
CA ALA A 182 -17.14 -2.85 -9.49
C ALA A 182 -15.89 -2.85 -10.38
N ALA A 183 -16.03 -3.10 -11.69
CA ALA A 183 -14.92 -3.08 -12.64
C ALA A 183 -14.27 -1.69 -12.75
N LEU A 184 -15.08 -0.63 -12.73
CA LEU A 184 -14.58 0.74 -12.68
C LEU A 184 -13.81 1.01 -11.38
N MET A 185 -14.34 0.61 -10.23
CA MET A 185 -13.69 0.79 -8.93
C MET A 185 -12.35 0.06 -8.84
N ILE A 186 -12.28 -1.19 -9.33
CA ILE A 186 -11.06 -1.99 -9.39
C ILE A 186 -9.97 -1.30 -10.22
N LYS A 187 -10.33 -0.53 -11.25
CA LYS A 187 -9.39 0.23 -12.08
C LYS A 187 -9.04 1.59 -11.49
N LEU A 188 -10.02 2.33 -10.96
CA LEU A 188 -9.84 3.71 -10.49
C LEU A 188 -9.05 3.82 -9.18
N ILE A 189 -9.33 2.95 -8.20
CA ILE A 189 -8.67 3.02 -6.89
C ILE A 189 -7.15 2.86 -7.04
N PRO A 190 -6.61 1.83 -7.72
CA PRO A 190 -5.18 1.69 -7.88
C PRO A 190 -4.55 2.90 -8.59
N LEU A 191 -5.19 3.45 -9.63
CA LEU A 191 -4.67 4.59 -10.38
C LEU A 191 -4.48 5.82 -9.48
N ILE A 192 -5.45 6.13 -8.61
CA ILE A 192 -5.32 7.28 -7.72
C ILE A 192 -4.28 7.05 -6.65
N HIS A 193 -4.21 5.84 -6.08
CA HIS A 193 -3.25 5.55 -5.01
C HIS A 193 -1.81 5.38 -5.53
N GLN A 194 -1.63 5.00 -6.80
CA GLN A 194 -0.31 5.02 -7.44
C GLN A 194 0.31 6.42 -7.52
N ASN A 195 -0.49 7.50 -7.50
CA ASN A 195 0.05 8.87 -7.44
C ASN A 195 0.80 9.16 -6.13
N TYR A 196 0.59 8.34 -5.10
CA TYR A 196 1.28 8.41 -3.81
C TYR A 196 2.35 7.31 -3.66
N SER A 197 2.72 6.66 -4.77
CA SER A 197 3.83 5.71 -4.80
C SER A 197 5.17 6.44 -4.88
N PHE A 198 6.12 6.02 -4.03
CA PHE A 198 7.44 6.64 -3.93
C PHE A 198 8.34 6.13 -5.07
N SER A 199 8.28 6.80 -6.21
CA SER A 199 8.96 6.43 -7.46
C SER A 199 10.50 6.45 -7.38
N SER A 200 11.06 7.21 -6.44
CA SER A 200 12.50 7.50 -6.32
C SER A 200 13.36 6.33 -5.81
N ILE A 201 12.76 5.29 -5.22
CA ILE A 201 13.51 4.17 -4.61
C ILE A 201 13.72 3.02 -5.60
N ASN A 202 12.81 2.86 -6.56
CA ASN A 202 12.85 1.79 -7.54
C ASN A 202 13.93 1.98 -8.61
N GLN A 203 14.45 3.21 -8.79
CA GLN A 203 15.48 3.52 -9.79
C GLN A 203 16.91 3.44 -9.24
N SER A 204 17.10 3.42 -7.93
CA SER A 204 18.44 3.39 -7.31
C SER A 204 19.08 2.00 -7.23
N GLU A 205 18.36 0.94 -7.59
CA GLU A 205 18.88 -0.44 -7.59
C GLU A 205 19.17 -1.00 -9.00
N GLU A 206 18.93 -0.21 -10.06
CA GLU A 206 19.28 -0.54 -11.46
C GLU A 206 20.60 0.09 -11.93
N LYS A 207 21.45 0.58 -11.02
CA LYS A 207 22.80 1.07 -11.33
C LYS A 207 23.89 0.29 -10.61
#